data_AF-A0A9D1ZM40-F1
#
_entry.id   AF-A0A9D1ZM40-F1
#
_cell.length_a   1.000
_cell.length_b   1.000
_cell.length_c   1.000
_cell.angle_alpha   90.00
_cell.angle_beta   90.00
_cell.angle_gamma   90.00
#
_symmetry.space_group_name_H-M   'P 1'
#
loop_
_entity.id
_entity.type
_entity.pdbx_description
1 polymer ?
#
loop_
_entity_poly.entity_id
_entity_poly.type
_entity_poly.pdbx_seq_one_letter_code
_entity_poly.pdbx_strand_id
1 'polypeptide(L)'
;MRRKKLFLLGIIPLILLILVGCSNSSKDSEVLSTAQIKKNIGSKLISTREDAQKKLTKKYQSATKNKSYTLSDPYVKVNPYKDSPLTALVIFKTDKAAKVSYTVTGKTDKTSITNQVKGYQKTHQVPIAGLYADYNNTVTMTITYKDGTTEQKVLHLQTEELPKYIKNAKIKVSKNDKSKMDIGDNKLTLMNRTTKEPFAIDSDGEVRWYSTNYSQHTIEQTNDGHFLILTKKNVDSTVYNDLIETDVLGRVYHEYSFNSKVKSNDSGNAKDETTVIHHDLLELPNKDILATVNDGSKYKEDVMVQISHKTGKIVKVIDLKKILPSSMYKDYKAGSDGKVDWFHQNAVDYDKTDNTIMISGRNQDMIMKLDYKTNKIIWIYSGKSQKSWPKKYRSKLLTPTKGTTITGGQHGLYQLSKDKNGENILLYDNNVDVTNGNKKTSGKYSQAVQYHIDTKKMTIDQTWAYGKSLGKTNFTNIIGYAERESNGNTLVDFGYKKNGSESNIIEVDSDGNQVFNVTVENASSKAYVYRAYRLEFYPQGYVFNVNK
;
A
#
# COMPACT_ATOMS: atom_id res chain seq x y z
N MET A 1 -50.92 78.88 -15.90
CA MET A 1 -52.34 78.53 -16.16
C MET A 1 -52.44 77.02 -16.31
N ARG A 2 -53.26 76.36 -15.47
CA ARG A 2 -53.41 74.89 -15.37
C ARG A 2 -53.65 74.22 -16.73
N ARG A 3 -53.02 73.06 -16.98
CA ARG A 3 -53.63 71.94 -17.74
C ARG A 3 -52.95 70.62 -17.37
N LYS A 4 -53.77 69.70 -16.87
CA LYS A 4 -53.46 68.31 -16.48
C LYS A 4 -52.95 67.52 -17.70
N LYS A 5 -51.89 66.72 -17.55
CA LYS A 5 -51.52 65.68 -18.51
C LYS A 5 -52.15 64.36 -18.06
N LEU A 6 -52.99 63.78 -18.91
CA LEU A 6 -53.65 62.49 -18.75
C LEU A 6 -52.90 61.43 -19.57
N PHE A 7 -52.93 60.22 -19.03
CA PHE A 7 -52.28 58.99 -19.47
C PHE A 7 -52.53 58.59 -20.93
N LEU A 8 -51.52 58.00 -21.58
CA LEU A 8 -51.73 57.03 -22.66
C LEU A 8 -50.87 55.78 -22.38
N LEU A 9 -51.53 54.62 -22.40
CA LEU A 9 -50.96 53.29 -22.20
C LEU A 9 -50.04 52.90 -23.38
N GLY A 10 -48.85 52.39 -23.05
CA GLY A 10 -48.00 51.63 -23.98
C GLY A 10 -47.70 50.27 -23.37
N ILE A 11 -48.33 49.23 -23.93
CA ILE A 11 -48.19 47.82 -23.55
C ILE A 11 -46.85 47.29 -24.08
N ILE A 12 -45.99 46.79 -23.19
CA ILE A 12 -44.73 46.10 -23.52
C ILE A 12 -45.03 44.60 -23.66
N PRO A 13 -44.57 43.92 -24.73
CA PRO A 13 -44.84 42.50 -24.92
C PRO A 13 -43.96 41.64 -24.01
N LEU A 14 -44.63 40.73 -23.30
CA LEU A 14 -44.07 39.69 -22.44
C LEU A 14 -43.32 38.67 -23.32
N ILE A 15 -41.98 38.63 -23.22
CA ILE A 15 -41.18 37.58 -23.89
C ILE A 15 -41.31 36.29 -23.08
N LEU A 16 -42.03 35.33 -23.67
CA LEU A 16 -42.11 33.93 -23.24
C LEU A 16 -40.74 33.27 -23.43
N LEU A 17 -39.98 33.08 -22.35
CA LEU A 17 -38.82 32.20 -22.37
C LEU A 17 -39.30 30.75 -22.22
N ILE A 18 -39.24 30.00 -23.31
CA ILE A 18 -39.49 28.57 -23.36
C ILE A 18 -38.41 27.86 -22.51
N LEU A 19 -38.81 27.44 -21.32
CA LEU A 19 -38.13 26.42 -20.52
C LEU A 19 -38.21 25.09 -21.29
N VAL A 20 -37.16 24.76 -22.05
CA VAL A 20 -36.94 23.38 -22.50
C VAL A 20 -36.40 22.60 -21.31
N GLY A 21 -37.34 22.03 -20.56
CA GLY A 21 -37.06 21.05 -19.53
C GLY A 21 -36.80 19.66 -20.12
N CYS A 22 -36.04 18.90 -19.33
CA CYS A 22 -35.97 17.44 -19.28
C CYS A 22 -34.97 16.73 -20.20
N SER A 23 -33.69 16.73 -19.81
CA SER A 23 -32.93 15.47 -19.85
C SER A 23 -33.28 14.66 -18.60
N ASN A 24 -34.03 13.57 -18.77
CA ASN A 24 -34.27 12.57 -17.74
C ASN A 24 -32.93 11.94 -17.31
N SER A 25 -32.23 12.54 -16.35
CA SER A 25 -31.40 11.78 -15.43
C SER A 25 -32.36 11.27 -14.35
N SER A 26 -32.73 9.99 -14.40
CA SER A 26 -33.26 9.34 -13.20
C SER A 26 -32.26 9.63 -12.08
N LYS A 27 -32.70 10.35 -11.04
CA LYS A 27 -31.95 10.42 -9.79
C LYS A 27 -31.96 8.99 -9.26
N ASP A 28 -30.92 8.24 -9.59
CA ASP A 28 -30.70 6.90 -9.07
C ASP A 28 -30.47 7.07 -7.56
N SER A 29 -31.54 6.93 -6.77
CA SER A 29 -31.56 7.24 -5.33
C SER A 29 -30.58 6.38 -4.52
N GLU A 30 -29.97 5.38 -5.15
CA GLU A 30 -29.05 4.42 -4.56
C GLU A 30 -27.56 4.80 -4.69
N VAL A 31 -27.20 5.74 -5.58
CA VAL A 31 -25.80 6.21 -5.74
C VAL A 31 -25.59 7.50 -4.95
N LEU A 32 -24.64 7.49 -4.01
CA LEU A 32 -24.40 8.62 -3.12
C LEU A 32 -23.79 9.85 -3.86
N SER A 33 -24.16 11.04 -3.39
CA SER A 33 -23.50 12.28 -3.83
C SER A 33 -22.08 12.36 -3.26
N THR A 34 -21.19 13.08 -3.95
CA THR A 34 -19.81 13.29 -3.48
C THR A 34 -19.77 13.93 -2.08
N ALA A 35 -20.68 14.87 -1.80
CA ALA A 35 -20.78 15.49 -0.47
C ALA A 35 -21.18 14.46 0.60
N GLN A 36 -22.11 13.57 0.30
CA GLN A 36 -22.54 12.51 1.22
C GLN A 36 -21.42 11.49 1.47
N ILE A 37 -20.69 11.07 0.43
CA ILE A 37 -19.53 10.17 0.56
C ILE A 37 -18.48 10.79 1.49
N LYS A 38 -18.09 12.06 1.25
CA LYS A 38 -17.13 12.78 2.11
C LYS A 38 -17.62 12.86 3.56
N LYS A 39 -18.89 13.18 3.79
CA LYS A 39 -19.51 13.25 5.11
C LYS A 39 -19.53 11.89 5.82
N ASN A 40 -19.87 10.83 5.09
CA ASN A 40 -19.92 9.46 5.61
C ASN A 40 -18.54 9.01 6.09
N ILE A 41 -17.52 9.12 5.23
CA ILE A 41 -16.15 8.70 5.54
C ILE A 41 -15.57 9.54 6.66
N GLY A 42 -15.82 10.85 6.67
CA GLY A 42 -15.46 11.74 7.78
C GLY A 42 -13.96 11.77 8.10
N SER A 43 -13.11 11.59 7.08
CA SER A 43 -11.65 11.60 7.23
C SER A 43 -11.18 12.95 7.80
N LYS A 44 -10.27 12.87 8.78
CA LYS A 44 -9.68 14.03 9.45
C LYS A 44 -8.34 13.66 10.06
N LEU A 45 -7.45 14.65 10.17
CA LEU A 45 -6.29 14.53 11.04
C LEU A 45 -6.72 14.60 12.51
N ILE A 46 -6.10 13.76 13.33
CA ILE A 46 -6.14 13.81 14.79
C ILE A 46 -4.69 13.74 15.30
N SER A 47 -4.48 13.93 16.60
CA SER A 47 -3.15 13.97 17.21
C SER A 47 -2.97 12.97 18.34
N THR A 48 -3.79 11.91 18.43
CA THR A 48 -3.84 11.07 19.64
C THR A 48 -2.50 10.40 19.89
N ARG A 49 -1.91 9.81 18.84
CA ARG A 49 -0.60 9.14 18.92
C ARG A 49 0.54 10.14 19.02
N GLU A 50 0.49 11.23 18.27
CA GLU A 50 1.47 12.32 18.36
C GLU A 50 1.53 12.91 19.77
N ASP A 51 0.37 13.12 20.40
CA ASP A 51 0.24 13.63 21.77
C ASP A 51 0.81 12.64 22.80
N ALA A 52 0.54 11.34 22.63
CA ALA A 52 1.04 10.28 23.50
C ALA A 52 2.58 10.18 23.50
N GLN A 53 3.22 10.45 22.36
CA GLN A 53 4.69 10.41 22.24
C GLN A 53 5.40 11.74 22.57
N LYS A 54 4.69 12.86 22.78
CA LYS A 54 5.30 14.19 23.05
C LYS A 54 6.37 14.17 24.14
N LYS A 55 6.14 13.41 25.23
CA LYS A 55 7.11 13.30 26.33
C LYS A 55 8.40 12.61 25.89
N LEU A 56 8.31 11.57 25.06
CA LEU A 56 9.46 10.87 24.50
C LEU A 56 10.20 11.78 23.52
N THR A 57 9.50 12.43 22.59
CA THR A 57 10.08 13.39 21.64
C THR A 57 10.84 14.50 22.37
N LYS A 58 10.24 15.12 23.41
CA LYS A 58 10.92 16.14 24.22
C LYS A 58 12.19 15.61 24.90
N LYS A 59 12.15 14.37 25.41
CA LYS A 59 13.34 13.72 26.02
C LYS A 59 14.48 13.60 25.01
N TYR A 60 14.19 13.18 23.79
CA TYR A 60 15.19 13.05 22.73
C TYR A 60 15.68 14.41 22.23
N GLN A 61 14.80 15.41 22.09
CA GLN A 61 15.20 16.79 21.80
C GLN A 61 16.17 17.32 22.86
N SER A 62 15.90 17.09 24.14
CA SER A 62 16.83 17.44 25.23
C SER A 62 18.16 16.70 25.10
N ALA A 63 18.16 15.42 24.71
CA ALA A 63 19.39 14.68 24.46
C ALA A 63 20.22 15.29 23.32
N THR A 64 19.59 15.76 22.23
CA THR A 64 20.33 16.48 21.16
C THR A 64 20.99 17.78 21.64
N LYS A 65 20.47 18.40 22.69
CA LYS A 65 21.00 19.66 23.28
C LYS A 65 22.06 19.41 24.35
N ASN A 66 22.00 18.28 25.05
CA ASN A 66 22.97 17.92 26.07
C ASN A 66 24.37 17.71 25.46
N LYS A 67 25.39 18.36 26.02
CA LYS A 67 26.79 18.25 25.57
C LYS A 67 27.52 17.06 26.19
N SER A 68 26.97 16.44 27.24
CA SER A 68 27.58 15.29 27.90
C SER A 68 27.50 14.02 27.04
N TYR A 69 26.58 13.95 26.07
CA TYR A 69 26.49 12.81 25.16
C TYR A 69 27.54 12.93 24.05
N THR A 70 28.65 12.23 24.23
CA THR A 70 29.78 12.17 23.30
C THR A 70 29.78 10.84 22.54
N LEU A 71 30.69 10.65 21.58
CA LEU A 71 30.84 9.35 20.91
C LEU A 71 31.21 8.22 21.90
N SER A 72 32.00 8.53 22.93
CA SER A 72 32.41 7.56 23.95
C SER A 72 31.26 7.16 24.88
N ASP A 73 30.38 8.11 25.22
CA ASP A 73 29.19 7.91 26.06
C ASP A 73 27.92 8.49 25.39
N PRO A 74 27.39 7.79 24.36
CA PRO A 74 26.24 8.28 23.63
C PRO A 74 24.93 8.04 24.40
N TYR A 75 23.93 8.88 24.18
CA TYR A 75 22.57 8.53 24.58
C TYR A 75 22.06 7.38 23.70
N VAL A 76 21.64 6.27 24.30
CA VAL A 76 21.11 5.11 23.58
C VAL A 76 19.72 4.77 24.12
N LYS A 77 18.77 4.54 23.22
CA LYS A 77 17.45 4.04 23.57
C LYS A 77 16.94 3.00 22.58
N VAL A 78 16.93 1.74 23.00
CA VAL A 78 16.20 0.65 22.33
C VAL A 78 14.70 0.88 22.45
N ASN A 79 13.98 0.59 21.37
CA ASN A 79 12.55 0.80 21.20
C ASN A 79 12.11 2.22 21.63
N PRO A 80 12.57 3.27 20.92
CA PRO A 80 12.41 4.65 21.37
C PRO A 80 10.94 5.06 21.49
N TYR A 81 10.13 4.82 20.46
CA TYR A 81 8.72 5.20 20.44
C TYR A 81 7.76 4.11 20.91
N LYS A 82 8.30 2.96 21.34
CA LYS A 82 7.53 1.77 21.81
C LYS A 82 6.76 1.02 20.73
N ASP A 83 6.77 1.51 19.50
CA ASP A 83 6.00 0.95 18.39
C ASP A 83 6.82 0.10 17.41
N SER A 84 8.16 0.17 17.47
CA SER A 84 9.05 -0.70 16.70
C SER A 84 10.20 -1.28 17.55
N PRO A 85 9.97 -2.42 18.23
CA PRO A 85 10.88 -2.90 19.27
C PRO A 85 12.26 -3.37 18.81
N LEU A 86 12.43 -3.67 17.52
CA LEU A 86 13.70 -4.10 16.93
C LEU A 86 14.51 -2.93 16.34
N THR A 87 14.41 -1.77 17.00
CA THR A 87 15.07 -0.54 16.62
C THR A 87 15.67 0.18 17.82
N ALA A 88 16.58 1.12 17.58
CA ALA A 88 17.14 1.98 18.60
C ALA A 88 17.42 3.38 18.07
N LEU A 89 17.48 4.35 18.97
CA LEU A 89 17.94 5.71 18.69
C LEU A 89 19.23 5.98 19.46
N VAL A 90 20.28 6.39 18.74
CA VAL A 90 21.55 6.83 19.34
C VAL A 90 21.75 8.32 19.08
N ILE A 91 22.10 9.09 20.10
CA ILE A 91 22.34 10.53 20.01
C ILE A 91 23.68 10.86 20.66
N PHE A 92 24.54 11.56 19.92
CA PHE A 92 25.83 12.01 20.43
C PHE A 92 26.35 13.24 19.69
N LYS A 93 27.42 13.82 20.21
CA LYS A 93 28.12 14.96 19.61
C LYS A 93 29.57 14.63 19.29
N THR A 94 30.07 15.32 18.27
CA THR A 94 31.47 15.35 17.88
C THR A 94 31.93 16.80 17.74
N ASP A 95 33.21 17.07 18.02
CA ASP A 95 33.77 18.43 17.93
C ASP A 95 33.85 18.91 16.48
N LYS A 96 34.21 17.99 15.58
CA LYS A 96 34.24 18.18 14.12
C LYS A 96 32.99 17.60 13.48
N ALA A 97 32.58 18.15 12.34
CA ALA A 97 31.46 17.61 11.59
C ALA A 97 31.85 16.25 10.96
N ALA A 98 30.98 15.25 11.09
CA ALA A 98 31.21 13.90 10.60
C ALA A 98 29.96 13.33 9.91
N LYS A 99 30.16 12.34 9.04
CA LYS A 99 29.12 11.41 8.60
C LYS A 99 29.12 10.20 9.53
N VAL A 100 27.97 9.56 9.68
CA VAL A 100 27.85 8.34 10.49
C VAL A 100 27.18 7.26 9.65
N SER A 101 27.83 6.10 9.53
CA SER A 101 27.20 4.86 9.12
C SER A 101 27.11 3.90 10.31
N TYR A 102 26.19 2.95 10.24
CA TYR A 102 26.12 1.86 11.21
C TYR A 102 25.85 0.54 10.50
N THR A 103 26.33 -0.54 11.11
CA THR A 103 26.03 -1.92 10.71
C THR A 103 25.51 -2.68 11.92
N VAL A 104 24.31 -3.24 11.82
CA VAL A 104 23.84 -4.29 12.73
C VAL A 104 24.42 -5.61 12.22
N THR A 105 25.30 -6.23 13.00
CA THR A 105 25.97 -7.47 12.61
C THR A 105 24.96 -8.59 12.41
N GLY A 106 24.96 -9.21 11.23
CA GLY A 106 24.17 -10.38 10.92
C GLY A 106 24.67 -11.64 11.62
N LYS A 107 23.78 -12.60 11.88
CA LYS A 107 24.14 -13.91 12.44
C LYS A 107 24.90 -14.79 11.43
N THR A 108 24.74 -14.52 10.14
CA THR A 108 25.39 -15.24 9.02
C THR A 108 25.82 -14.28 7.91
N ASP A 109 26.59 -14.78 6.95
CA ASP A 109 27.02 -13.98 5.80
C ASP A 109 25.84 -13.34 5.05
N LYS A 110 26.03 -12.07 4.66
CA LYS A 110 25.05 -11.25 3.93
C LYS A 110 23.71 -11.05 4.66
N THR A 111 23.69 -11.14 5.99
CA THR A 111 22.52 -10.77 6.83
C THR A 111 22.76 -9.53 7.70
N SER A 112 23.94 -8.92 7.60
CA SER A 112 24.21 -7.62 8.22
C SER A 112 23.38 -6.53 7.56
N ILE A 113 22.88 -5.58 8.36
CA ILE A 113 22.10 -4.44 7.87
C ILE A 113 22.92 -3.17 8.08
N THR A 114 23.27 -2.49 6.99
CA THR A 114 24.13 -1.31 6.99
C THR A 114 23.40 -0.10 6.45
N ASN A 115 23.44 1.03 7.18
CA ASN A 115 22.84 2.29 6.73
C ASN A 115 23.74 3.49 7.02
N GLN A 116 23.50 4.60 6.33
CA GLN A 116 24.23 5.85 6.50
C GLN A 116 23.29 7.02 6.78
N VAL A 117 23.57 7.77 7.86
CA VAL A 117 22.86 9.00 8.20
C VAL A 117 23.28 10.12 7.23
N LYS A 118 22.29 10.91 6.78
CA LYS A 118 22.50 11.92 5.74
C LYS A 118 23.32 13.12 6.24
N GLY A 119 24.39 13.41 5.49
CA GLY A 119 25.17 14.65 5.61
C GLY A 119 26.20 14.66 6.75
N TYR A 120 27.06 15.69 6.74
CA TYR A 120 28.02 15.95 7.83
C TYR A 120 27.35 16.76 8.93
N GLN A 121 27.39 16.27 10.17
CA GLN A 121 26.76 16.92 11.33
C GLN A 121 27.71 16.92 12.53
N LYS A 122 27.45 17.80 13.51
CA LYS A 122 28.14 17.77 14.83
C LYS A 122 27.27 17.20 15.94
N THR A 123 25.96 17.16 15.73
CA THR A 123 24.98 16.53 16.61
C THR A 123 24.35 15.42 15.79
N HIS A 124 24.66 14.19 16.15
CA HIS A 124 24.27 13.00 15.42
C HIS A 124 23.02 12.39 16.04
N GLN A 125 22.09 12.00 15.17
CA GLN A 125 20.93 11.21 15.53
C GLN A 125 20.98 9.99 14.61
N VAL A 126 21.28 8.82 15.18
CA VAL A 126 21.44 7.57 14.44
C VAL A 126 20.22 6.69 14.71
N PRO A 127 19.22 6.70 13.81
CA PRO A 127 18.14 5.71 13.79
C PRO A 127 18.71 4.35 13.41
N ILE A 128 18.70 3.38 14.32
CA ILE A 128 19.13 2.00 14.08
C ILE A 128 17.87 1.16 13.87
N ALA A 129 17.73 0.51 12.72
CA ALA A 129 16.80 -0.61 12.54
C ALA A 129 17.55 -1.86 12.06
N GLY A 130 16.87 -3.02 12.15
CA GLY A 130 17.43 -4.31 11.78
C GLY A 130 17.94 -5.12 12.96
N LEU A 131 17.54 -4.83 14.21
CA LEU A 131 17.94 -5.63 15.36
C LEU A 131 17.24 -7.01 15.32
N TYR A 132 17.91 -8.05 15.80
CA TYR A 132 17.29 -9.34 16.12
C TYR A 132 16.50 -9.24 17.42
N ALA A 133 15.44 -10.05 17.57
CA ALA A 133 14.69 -10.20 18.82
C ALA A 133 15.40 -11.14 19.81
N ASP A 134 15.12 -10.96 21.11
CA ASP A 134 15.73 -11.73 22.21
C ASP A 134 17.25 -11.91 22.06
N TYR A 135 17.93 -10.82 21.71
CA TYR A 135 19.33 -10.89 21.33
C TYR A 135 20.10 -9.65 21.78
N ASN A 136 21.33 -9.87 22.23
CA ASN A 136 22.27 -8.80 22.51
C ASN A 136 22.97 -8.39 21.21
N ASN A 137 22.31 -7.52 20.46
CA ASN A 137 22.73 -7.13 19.12
C ASN A 137 24.04 -6.33 19.16
N THR A 138 24.98 -6.69 18.29
CA THR A 138 26.19 -5.89 18.07
C THR A 138 25.94 -4.88 16.96
N VAL A 139 26.12 -3.60 17.27
CA VAL A 139 26.02 -2.50 16.30
C VAL A 139 27.33 -1.75 16.24
N THR A 140 27.95 -1.72 15.07
CA THR A 140 29.18 -0.97 14.82
C THR A 140 28.83 0.32 14.09
N MET A 141 29.08 1.46 14.72
CA MET A 141 28.99 2.77 14.09
C MET A 141 30.38 3.20 13.60
N THR A 142 30.45 3.68 12.36
CA THR A 142 31.66 4.31 11.78
C THR A 142 31.41 5.79 11.57
N ILE A 143 32.27 6.62 12.15
CA ILE A 143 32.20 8.08 12.14
C ILE A 143 33.31 8.55 11.21
N THR A 144 32.96 9.18 10.09
CA THR A 144 33.91 9.65 9.08
C THR A 144 33.94 11.17 9.04
N TYR A 145 35.09 11.75 9.36
CA TYR A 145 35.30 13.19 9.32
C TYR A 145 35.61 13.70 7.92
N LYS A 146 35.60 15.02 7.74
CA LYS A 146 35.88 15.65 6.43
C LYS A 146 37.32 15.48 5.97
N ASP A 147 38.26 15.29 6.90
CA ASP A 147 39.68 15.04 6.61
C ASP A 147 39.96 13.57 6.24
N GLY A 148 38.93 12.72 6.16
CA GLY A 148 39.04 11.31 5.81
C GLY A 148 39.35 10.39 7.00
N THR A 149 39.65 10.95 8.17
CA THR A 149 39.85 10.14 9.39
C THR A 149 38.55 9.50 9.85
N THR A 150 38.67 8.33 10.49
CA THR A 150 37.53 7.56 10.98
C THR A 150 37.69 7.17 12.44
N GLU A 151 36.56 7.10 13.15
CA GLU A 151 36.44 6.52 14.49
C GLU A 151 35.33 5.46 14.47
N GLN A 152 35.42 4.47 15.36
CA GLN A 152 34.39 3.44 15.51
C GLN A 152 33.84 3.39 16.94
N LYS A 153 32.55 3.10 17.05
CA LYS A 153 31.89 2.80 18.32
C LYS A 153 31.06 1.55 18.16
N VAL A 154 31.34 0.54 18.99
CA VAL A 154 30.53 -0.67 19.10
C VAL A 154 29.54 -0.51 20.25
N LEU A 155 28.29 -0.87 20.01
CA LEU A 155 27.20 -0.91 20.97
C LEU A 155 26.66 -2.34 21.06
N HIS A 156 26.27 -2.73 22.27
CA HIS A 156 25.57 -3.99 22.54
C HIS A 156 24.15 -3.65 23.01
N LEU A 157 23.15 -4.04 22.21
CA LEU A 157 21.76 -3.63 22.37
C LEU A 157 20.88 -4.86 22.59
N GLN A 158 20.49 -5.10 23.84
CA GLN A 158 19.52 -6.13 24.17
C GLN A 158 18.11 -5.74 23.71
N THR A 159 17.44 -6.66 23.03
CA THR A 159 16.02 -6.58 22.65
C THR A 159 15.21 -7.62 23.41
N GLU A 160 13.89 -7.40 23.46
CA GLU A 160 12.93 -8.35 24.04
C GLU A 160 12.53 -9.43 23.04
N GLU A 161 11.83 -10.47 23.52
CA GLU A 161 11.27 -11.52 22.68
C GLU A 161 10.19 -11.03 21.70
N LEU A 162 9.97 -11.81 20.63
CA LEU A 162 8.90 -11.54 19.66
C LEU A 162 7.52 -11.73 20.31
N PRO A 163 6.53 -10.88 19.93
CA PRO A 163 5.16 -11.05 20.39
C PRO A 163 4.57 -12.36 19.86
N LYS A 164 3.58 -12.88 20.60
CA LYS A 164 2.94 -14.19 20.37
C LYS A 164 2.63 -14.50 18.91
N TYR A 165 2.03 -13.57 18.17
CA TYR A 165 1.60 -13.80 16.78
C TYR A 165 2.73 -13.80 15.75
N ILE A 166 3.90 -13.25 16.07
CA ILE A 166 5.09 -13.35 15.23
C ILE A 166 5.89 -14.59 15.65
N LYS A 167 6.11 -14.78 16.96
CA LYS A 167 6.82 -15.95 17.53
C LYS A 167 6.20 -17.28 17.08
N ASN A 168 4.88 -17.35 16.99
CA ASN A 168 4.15 -18.55 16.58
C ASN A 168 3.99 -18.68 15.06
N ALA A 169 4.34 -17.66 14.27
CA ALA A 169 4.34 -17.76 12.82
C ALA A 169 5.63 -18.47 12.40
N LYS A 170 5.54 -19.76 12.08
CA LYS A 170 6.74 -20.55 11.80
C LYS A 170 7.26 -20.19 10.40
N ILE A 171 8.41 -19.55 10.36
CA ILE A 171 9.08 -19.13 9.13
C ILE A 171 10.07 -20.21 8.73
N LYS A 172 9.93 -20.75 7.51
CA LYS A 172 10.76 -21.84 6.98
C LYS A 172 11.35 -21.43 5.65
N VAL A 173 12.65 -21.18 5.62
CA VAL A 173 13.40 -20.88 4.39
C VAL A 173 13.87 -22.19 3.77
N SER A 174 13.43 -22.49 2.55
CA SER A 174 13.87 -23.66 1.78
C SER A 174 14.92 -23.32 0.73
N LYS A 175 15.04 -22.04 0.36
CA LYS A 175 16.05 -21.52 -0.57
C LYS A 175 16.36 -20.07 -0.24
N ASN A 176 17.65 -19.70 -0.25
CA ASN A 176 18.14 -18.34 -0.03
C ASN A 176 19.54 -18.15 -0.67
N ASP A 177 19.61 -18.17 -1.99
CA ASP A 177 20.85 -17.77 -2.70
C ASP A 177 21.07 -16.26 -2.56
N LYS A 178 21.66 -15.86 -1.43
CA LYS A 178 21.92 -14.46 -1.04
C LYS A 178 22.80 -13.71 -2.04
N SER A 179 23.48 -14.40 -2.95
CA SER A 179 24.26 -13.77 -4.01
C SER A 179 23.41 -13.29 -5.18
N LYS A 180 22.21 -13.87 -5.36
CA LYS A 180 21.29 -13.56 -6.44
C LYS A 180 20.04 -12.82 -5.98
N MET A 181 19.70 -12.86 -4.69
CA MET A 181 18.58 -12.09 -4.14
C MET A 181 18.83 -10.57 -4.18
N ASP A 182 17.77 -9.77 -4.38
CA ASP A 182 17.85 -8.30 -4.27
C ASP A 182 17.82 -7.82 -2.80
N ILE A 183 18.81 -8.21 -1.99
CA ILE A 183 18.86 -7.86 -0.55
C ILE A 183 19.69 -6.60 -0.25
N GLY A 184 20.61 -6.23 -1.14
CA GLY A 184 21.51 -5.09 -0.94
C GLY A 184 22.16 -5.06 0.45
N ASP A 185 22.40 -3.85 0.97
CA ASP A 185 22.97 -3.65 2.31
C ASP A 185 21.89 -3.49 3.41
N ASN A 186 20.65 -3.17 3.03
CA ASN A 186 19.61 -2.72 3.96
C ASN A 186 18.18 -3.09 3.55
N LYS A 187 17.99 -4.04 2.62
CA LYS A 187 16.66 -4.50 2.26
C LYS A 187 16.23 -5.69 3.10
N LEU A 188 14.96 -5.69 3.50
CA LEU A 188 14.30 -6.78 4.20
C LEU A 188 13.02 -7.16 3.45
N THR A 189 12.56 -8.40 3.62
CA THR A 189 11.27 -8.82 3.08
C THR A 189 10.17 -8.52 4.09
N LEU A 190 9.39 -7.46 3.86
CA LEU A 190 8.24 -7.09 4.69
C LEU A 190 7.05 -8.01 4.39
N MET A 191 6.48 -8.56 5.46
CA MET A 191 5.26 -9.36 5.46
C MET A 191 4.11 -8.49 5.98
N ASN A 192 3.39 -7.83 5.06
CA ASN A 192 2.19 -7.09 5.41
C ASN A 192 1.03 -8.08 5.62
N ARG A 193 0.33 -7.98 6.75
CA ARG A 193 -0.69 -8.98 7.13
C ARG A 193 -2.12 -8.52 6.92
N THR A 194 -3.01 -9.49 6.85
CA THR A 194 -4.47 -9.33 6.84
C THR A 194 -5.03 -8.93 8.23
N THR A 195 -4.28 -9.18 9.30
CA THR A 195 -4.47 -8.66 10.67
C THR A 195 -3.18 -8.86 11.46
N LYS A 196 -3.10 -8.32 12.69
CA LYS A 196 -1.96 -8.46 13.61
C LYS A 196 -0.71 -7.69 13.15
N GLU A 197 0.39 -7.82 13.89
CA GLU A 197 1.65 -7.08 13.69
C GLU A 197 2.28 -7.34 12.31
N PRO A 198 2.51 -6.37 11.43
CA PRO A 198 3.38 -6.61 10.27
C PRO A 198 4.83 -6.76 10.73
N PHE A 199 5.62 -7.56 10.00
CA PHE A 199 7.02 -7.83 10.35
C PHE A 199 7.88 -8.01 9.10
N ALA A 200 9.19 -7.79 9.20
CA ALA A 200 10.12 -8.00 8.11
C ALA A 200 11.22 -8.99 8.48
N ILE A 201 11.61 -9.81 7.51
CA ILE A 201 12.64 -10.86 7.67
C ILE A 201 13.86 -10.59 6.80
N ASP A 202 15.02 -11.08 7.24
CA ASP A 202 16.21 -11.20 6.38
C ASP A 202 16.17 -12.47 5.51
N SER A 203 17.23 -12.71 4.75
CA SER A 203 17.35 -13.87 3.85
C SER A 203 17.35 -15.23 4.55
N ASP A 204 17.55 -15.26 5.86
CA ASP A 204 17.54 -16.50 6.65
C ASP A 204 16.18 -16.72 7.34
N GLY A 205 15.25 -15.78 7.18
CA GLY A 205 13.92 -15.85 7.78
C GLY A 205 13.88 -15.32 9.22
N GLU A 206 14.95 -14.71 9.71
CA GLU A 206 14.97 -14.09 11.03
C GLU A 206 14.24 -12.74 10.99
N VAL A 207 13.41 -12.46 12.01
CA VAL A 207 12.67 -11.21 12.10
C VAL A 207 13.61 -10.07 12.51
N ARG A 208 13.68 -9.03 11.67
CA ARG A 208 14.59 -7.88 11.83
C ARG A 208 13.88 -6.54 12.04
N TRP A 209 12.55 -6.54 11.91
CA TRP A 209 11.69 -5.41 12.20
C TRP A 209 10.25 -5.88 12.42
N TYR A 210 9.50 -5.19 13.27
CA TYR A 210 8.04 -5.29 13.31
C TYR A 210 7.42 -4.02 13.88
N SER A 211 6.13 -3.83 13.61
CA SER A 211 5.30 -2.79 14.23
C SER A 211 4.37 -3.42 15.27
N THR A 212 4.23 -2.78 16.43
CA THR A 212 3.22 -3.17 17.45
C THR A 212 1.80 -2.77 17.03
N ASN A 213 1.67 -1.75 16.17
CA ASN A 213 0.40 -1.40 15.54
C ASN A 213 0.04 -2.48 14.53
N TYR A 214 -1.14 -3.08 14.69
CA TYR A 214 -1.64 -4.10 13.77
C TYR A 214 -1.94 -3.47 12.42
N SER A 215 -1.61 -4.17 11.34
CA SER A 215 -1.94 -3.75 9.98
C SER A 215 -3.11 -4.53 9.42
N GLN A 216 -3.84 -3.92 8.49
CA GLN A 216 -4.73 -4.64 7.59
C GLN A 216 -4.48 -4.22 6.16
N HIS A 217 -4.02 -5.17 5.34
CA HIS A 217 -3.89 -5.12 3.88
C HIS A 217 -2.93 -4.07 3.30
N THR A 218 -2.70 -2.94 3.97
CA THR A 218 -1.98 -1.80 3.41
C THR A 218 -0.84 -1.34 4.32
N ILE A 219 0.36 -1.39 3.76
CA ILE A 219 1.57 -0.72 4.22
C ILE A 219 2.23 -0.16 2.98
N GLU A 220 2.38 1.15 2.91
CA GLU A 220 2.99 1.85 1.78
C GLU A 220 4.19 2.65 2.27
N GLN A 221 5.35 2.49 1.63
CA GLN A 221 6.51 3.32 1.91
C GLN A 221 6.44 4.61 1.08
N THR A 222 6.35 5.74 1.76
CA THR A 222 6.37 7.08 1.14
C THR A 222 7.74 7.41 0.56
N ASN A 223 7.82 8.43 -0.31
CA ASN A 223 9.09 8.89 -0.89
C ASN A 223 10.11 9.38 0.17
N ASP A 224 9.65 9.74 1.37
CA ASP A 224 10.52 10.18 2.47
C ASP A 224 10.96 9.00 3.37
N GLY A 225 10.58 7.77 3.02
CA GLY A 225 10.92 6.55 3.76
C GLY A 225 10.06 6.26 4.98
N HIS A 226 9.04 7.08 5.25
CA HIS A 226 8.01 6.75 6.25
C HIS A 226 7.05 5.69 5.69
N PHE A 227 6.37 4.99 6.58
CA PHE A 227 5.30 4.05 6.25
C PHE A 227 3.93 4.65 6.53
N LEU A 228 3.02 4.52 5.58
CA LEU A 228 1.58 4.63 5.80
C LEU A 228 1.04 3.26 6.19
N ILE A 229 0.56 3.10 7.44
CA ILE A 229 0.05 1.82 7.96
C ILE A 229 -1.43 1.99 8.32
N LEU A 230 -2.32 1.26 7.64
CA LEU A 230 -3.70 1.16 8.07
C LEU A 230 -3.78 0.33 9.34
N THR A 231 -4.27 0.94 10.41
CA THR A 231 -4.33 0.35 11.73
C THR A 231 -5.67 0.66 12.42
N LYS A 232 -5.73 0.31 13.70
CA LYS A 232 -6.89 0.52 14.56
C LYS A 232 -6.57 1.58 15.60
N LYS A 233 -7.60 2.19 16.19
CA LYS A 233 -7.45 3.09 17.35
C LYS A 233 -6.67 2.47 18.51
N ASN A 234 -6.94 1.20 18.76
CA ASN A 234 -6.20 0.32 19.66
C ASN A 234 -6.35 -1.12 19.15
N VAL A 235 -5.47 -2.02 19.56
CA VAL A 235 -5.42 -3.40 19.05
C VAL A 235 -6.70 -4.20 19.35
N ASP A 236 -7.42 -3.84 20.42
CA ASP A 236 -8.67 -4.46 20.88
C ASP A 236 -9.91 -4.03 20.07
N SER A 237 -9.81 -2.95 19.28
CA SER A 237 -10.87 -2.52 18.37
C SER A 237 -11.17 -3.60 17.33
N THR A 238 -12.42 -3.71 16.90
CA THR A 238 -12.82 -4.59 15.80
C THR A 238 -12.80 -3.89 14.44
N VAL A 239 -12.35 -2.62 14.40
CA VAL A 239 -12.34 -1.80 13.18
C VAL A 239 -10.96 -1.23 12.91
N TYR A 240 -10.47 -1.43 11.69
CA TYR A 240 -9.33 -0.73 11.10
C TYR A 240 -9.84 0.56 10.44
N ASN A 241 -9.66 1.68 11.15
CA ASN A 241 -10.22 2.96 10.76
C ASN A 241 -9.31 4.14 11.11
N ASP A 242 -8.03 3.89 11.35
CA ASP A 242 -7.01 4.93 11.44
C ASP A 242 -5.86 4.59 10.49
N LEU A 243 -5.31 5.58 9.80
CA LEU A 243 -4.10 5.46 8.99
C LEU A 243 -3.01 6.29 9.67
N ILE A 244 -1.86 5.69 9.94
CA ILE A 244 -0.73 6.40 10.55
C ILE A 244 0.40 6.56 9.54
N GLU A 245 1.05 7.72 9.53
CA GLU A 245 2.36 7.92 8.92
C GLU A 245 3.42 7.79 10.01
N THR A 246 4.31 6.80 9.89
CA THR A 246 5.31 6.48 10.92
C THR A 246 6.68 6.19 10.31
N ASP A 247 7.77 6.52 11.01
CA ASP A 247 9.10 6.10 10.59
C ASP A 247 9.44 4.67 11.04
N VAL A 248 10.60 4.18 10.58
CA VAL A 248 11.12 2.85 10.96
C VAL A 248 11.27 2.67 12.47
N LEU A 249 11.47 3.74 13.25
CA LEU A 249 11.61 3.69 14.72
C LEU A 249 10.25 3.69 15.45
N GLY A 250 9.16 3.83 14.71
CA GLY A 250 7.80 3.89 15.23
C GLY A 250 7.35 5.30 15.68
N ARG A 251 8.03 6.38 15.26
CA ARG A 251 7.54 7.74 15.54
C ARG A 251 6.38 8.06 14.60
N VAL A 252 5.22 8.36 15.15
CA VAL A 252 4.04 8.76 14.36
C VAL A 252 4.10 10.25 14.03
N TYR A 253 4.00 10.63 12.76
CA TYR A 253 4.04 12.02 12.29
C TYR A 253 2.65 12.59 12.02
N HIS A 254 1.76 11.73 11.50
CA HIS A 254 0.37 12.07 11.21
C HIS A 254 -0.53 10.89 11.51
N GLU A 255 -1.70 11.16 12.07
CA GLU A 255 -2.78 10.19 12.27
C GLU A 255 -4.07 10.66 11.58
N TYR A 256 -4.54 9.89 10.61
CA TYR A 256 -5.81 10.12 9.91
C TYR A 256 -6.87 9.18 10.49
N SER A 257 -7.95 9.73 11.04
CA SER A 257 -9.05 8.93 11.56
C SER A 257 -10.26 8.98 10.64
N PHE A 258 -10.90 7.82 10.47
CA PHE A 258 -12.08 7.64 9.64
C PHE A 258 -13.29 7.21 10.47
N ASN A 259 -14.49 7.59 10.02
CA ASN A 259 -15.73 7.25 10.68
C ASN A 259 -16.03 5.75 10.54
N SER A 260 -16.12 5.04 11.66
CA SER A 260 -16.39 3.59 11.65
C SER A 260 -17.77 3.22 11.11
N LYS A 261 -18.69 4.16 10.88
CA LYS A 261 -20.00 3.87 10.27
C LYS A 261 -19.91 3.39 8.82
N VAL A 262 -18.82 3.70 8.11
CA VAL A 262 -18.62 3.22 6.73
C VAL A 262 -17.86 1.90 6.66
N LYS A 263 -17.55 1.28 7.81
CA LYS A 263 -16.81 0.02 7.84
C LYS A 263 -17.55 -1.09 7.08
N SER A 264 -16.79 -1.94 6.43
CA SER A 264 -17.29 -3.16 5.78
C SER A 264 -16.45 -4.36 6.21
N ASN A 265 -17.00 -5.56 6.03
CA ASN A 265 -16.23 -6.78 6.16
C ASN A 265 -15.68 -7.21 4.79
N ASP A 266 -14.51 -7.83 4.80
CA ASP A 266 -13.88 -8.35 3.58
C ASP A 266 -14.08 -9.87 3.46
N SER A 267 -14.61 -10.52 4.52
CA SER A 267 -14.81 -11.97 4.62
C SER A 267 -16.25 -12.45 4.41
N GLY A 268 -17.22 -11.53 4.30
CA GLY A 268 -18.65 -11.85 4.23
C GLY A 268 -19.26 -12.41 5.53
N ASN A 269 -18.48 -12.60 6.60
CA ASN A 269 -18.96 -13.02 7.92
C ASN A 269 -19.04 -11.82 8.87
N ALA A 270 -20.22 -11.59 9.45
CA ALA A 270 -20.54 -10.38 10.23
C ALA A 270 -19.87 -10.30 11.62
N LYS A 271 -19.19 -11.36 12.09
CA LYS A 271 -18.51 -11.41 13.40
C LYS A 271 -17.03 -11.00 13.35
N ASP A 272 -16.54 -10.59 12.19
CA ASP A 272 -15.11 -10.37 11.93
C ASP A 272 -14.66 -8.92 12.13
N GLU A 273 -13.33 -8.73 12.17
CA GLU A 273 -12.72 -7.40 12.00
C GLU A 273 -13.19 -6.75 10.69
N THR A 274 -13.33 -5.44 10.71
CA THR A 274 -13.89 -4.63 9.61
C THR A 274 -12.97 -3.47 9.29
N THR A 275 -13.13 -2.90 8.09
CA THR A 275 -12.23 -1.85 7.62
C THR A 275 -12.94 -0.70 6.91
N VAL A 276 -12.33 0.48 6.94
CA VAL A 276 -12.76 1.64 6.14
C VAL A 276 -11.96 1.74 4.84
N ILE A 277 -10.63 1.63 4.90
CA ILE A 277 -9.76 1.50 3.74
C ILE A 277 -9.58 0.00 3.47
N HIS A 278 -9.99 -0.51 2.32
CA HIS A 278 -10.11 -1.97 2.18
C HIS A 278 -8.84 -2.66 1.68
N HIS A 279 -8.19 -2.21 0.61
CA HIS A 279 -7.12 -3.01 -0.01
C HIS A 279 -5.88 -2.25 -0.43
N ASP A 280 -5.97 -0.96 -0.72
CA ASP A 280 -4.82 -0.25 -1.28
C ASP A 280 -4.82 1.26 -1.01
N LEU A 281 -3.62 1.82 -0.99
CA LEU A 281 -3.37 3.25 -0.92
C LEU A 281 -1.99 3.58 -1.49
N LEU A 282 -1.80 4.82 -1.93
CA LEU A 282 -0.50 5.32 -2.38
C LEU A 282 -0.32 6.81 -2.07
N GLU A 283 0.93 7.24 -2.03
CA GLU A 283 1.31 8.66 -1.95
C GLU A 283 1.30 9.31 -3.34
N LEU A 284 0.55 10.41 -3.50
CA LEU A 284 0.57 11.22 -4.71
C LEU A 284 1.77 12.20 -4.70
N PRO A 285 2.18 12.76 -5.86
CA PRO A 285 3.32 13.69 -5.92
C PRO A 285 3.20 14.93 -5.03
N ASN A 286 1.98 15.32 -4.66
CA ASN A 286 1.72 16.44 -3.75
C ASN A 286 1.62 16.01 -2.27
N LYS A 287 2.07 14.79 -1.94
CA LYS A 287 2.00 14.12 -0.62
C LYS A 287 0.61 13.72 -0.16
N ASP A 288 -0.45 14.07 -0.89
CA ASP A 288 -1.79 13.57 -0.58
C ASP A 288 -1.87 12.05 -0.77
N ILE A 289 -2.85 11.43 -0.11
CA ILE A 289 -3.01 9.99 -0.12
C ILE A 289 -4.19 9.64 -1.02
N LEU A 290 -3.99 8.78 -2.01
CA LEU A 290 -5.09 8.16 -2.76
C LEU A 290 -5.37 6.80 -2.13
N ALA A 291 -6.59 6.57 -1.64
CA ALA A 291 -6.95 5.33 -0.93
C ALA A 291 -8.25 4.72 -1.46
N THR A 292 -8.33 3.38 -1.46
CA THR A 292 -9.56 2.63 -1.73
C THR A 292 -10.41 2.56 -0.47
N VAL A 293 -11.69 2.94 -0.53
CA VAL A 293 -12.52 3.15 0.67
C VAL A 293 -13.96 2.66 0.49
N ASN A 294 -14.57 2.29 1.60
CA ASN A 294 -16.00 2.09 1.69
C ASN A 294 -16.75 3.43 1.85
N ASP A 295 -17.83 3.62 1.09
CA ASP A 295 -18.61 4.87 1.08
C ASP A 295 -19.81 4.88 2.07
N GLY A 296 -20.07 3.73 2.71
CA GLY A 296 -21.18 3.51 3.63
C GLY A 296 -22.51 3.18 2.97
N SER A 297 -22.55 3.02 1.64
CA SER A 297 -23.73 2.58 0.92
C SER A 297 -23.95 1.06 1.03
N LYS A 298 -24.90 0.50 0.27
CA LYS A 298 -25.04 -0.96 0.12
C LYS A 298 -23.97 -1.57 -0.77
N TYR A 299 -23.30 -0.76 -1.61
CA TYR A 299 -22.17 -1.18 -2.42
C TYR A 299 -20.88 -1.04 -1.61
N LYS A 300 -19.94 -1.95 -1.81
CA LYS A 300 -18.64 -1.90 -1.14
C LYS A 300 -17.49 -2.00 -2.14
N GLU A 301 -16.33 -1.52 -1.70
CA GLU A 301 -15.06 -1.66 -2.41
C GLU A 301 -15.03 -1.10 -3.85
N ASP A 302 -15.72 0.02 -4.07
CA ASP A 302 -15.94 0.61 -5.40
C ASP A 302 -15.74 2.14 -5.43
N VAL A 303 -15.10 2.71 -4.40
CA VAL A 303 -14.80 4.14 -4.28
C VAL A 303 -13.33 4.34 -3.92
N MET A 304 -12.72 5.35 -4.53
CA MET A 304 -11.42 5.90 -4.11
C MET A 304 -11.56 7.35 -3.66
N VAL A 305 -10.70 7.77 -2.74
CA VAL A 305 -10.63 9.15 -2.26
C VAL A 305 -9.21 9.67 -2.23
N GLN A 306 -9.04 10.94 -2.60
CA GLN A 306 -7.81 11.68 -2.34
C GLN A 306 -7.97 12.42 -1.01
N ILE A 307 -7.08 12.16 -0.07
CA ILE A 307 -7.04 12.74 1.28
C ILE A 307 -5.87 13.73 1.32
N SER A 308 -6.17 14.97 1.70
CA SER A 308 -5.14 15.99 1.83
C SER A 308 -4.21 15.67 3.00
N HIS A 309 -2.90 15.56 2.76
CA HIS A 309 -1.94 15.32 3.84
C HIS A 309 -1.89 16.47 4.86
N LYS A 310 -2.16 17.70 4.40
CA LYS A 310 -2.13 18.90 5.25
C LYS A 310 -3.34 19.03 6.18
N THR A 311 -4.49 18.51 5.78
CA THR A 311 -5.76 18.77 6.49
C THR A 311 -6.51 17.51 6.90
N GLY A 312 -6.12 16.35 6.37
CA GLY A 312 -6.85 15.08 6.50
C GLY A 312 -8.22 15.07 5.81
N LYS A 313 -8.61 16.14 5.11
CA LYS A 313 -9.93 16.22 4.45
C LYS A 313 -9.88 15.55 3.08
N ILE A 314 -10.99 14.94 2.69
CA ILE A 314 -11.15 14.38 1.34
C ILE A 314 -11.33 15.53 0.34
N VAL A 315 -10.39 15.64 -0.61
CA VAL A 315 -10.41 16.67 -1.66
C VAL A 315 -11.04 16.16 -2.95
N LYS A 316 -10.86 14.87 -3.30
CA LYS A 316 -11.43 14.22 -4.50
C LYS A 316 -12.09 12.90 -4.14
N VAL A 317 -13.16 12.55 -4.88
CA VAL A 317 -13.84 11.25 -4.82
C VAL A 317 -13.91 10.70 -6.24
N ILE A 318 -13.55 9.44 -6.41
CA ILE A 318 -13.72 8.67 -7.65
C ILE A 318 -14.65 7.51 -7.30
N ASP A 319 -15.85 7.53 -7.87
CA ASP A 319 -16.92 6.56 -7.60
C ASP A 319 -17.16 5.73 -8.86
N LEU A 320 -16.80 4.44 -8.83
CA LEU A 320 -16.82 3.59 -10.02
C LEU A 320 -18.24 3.39 -10.56
N LYS A 321 -19.27 3.53 -9.71
CA LYS A 321 -20.68 3.48 -10.10
C LYS A 321 -21.06 4.61 -11.08
N LYS A 322 -20.32 5.72 -11.07
CA LYS A 322 -20.50 6.85 -12.00
C LYS A 322 -19.71 6.69 -13.31
N ILE A 323 -18.83 5.70 -13.38
CA ILE A 323 -17.90 5.49 -14.49
C ILE A 323 -18.32 4.27 -15.33
N LEU A 324 -18.68 3.18 -14.68
CA LEU A 324 -19.00 1.90 -15.32
C LEU A 324 -20.51 1.71 -15.56
N PRO A 325 -20.92 0.81 -16.47
CA PRO A 325 -22.33 0.51 -16.73
C PRO A 325 -23.09 0.11 -15.47
N SER A 326 -24.31 0.65 -15.28
CA SER A 326 -25.08 0.39 -14.07
C SER A 326 -25.50 -1.07 -13.88
N SER A 327 -25.66 -1.81 -14.97
CA SER A 327 -25.94 -3.25 -14.94
C SER A 327 -24.84 -4.05 -14.25
N MET A 328 -23.60 -3.55 -14.21
CA MET A 328 -22.50 -4.25 -13.52
C MET A 328 -22.69 -4.29 -12.00
N TYR A 329 -23.35 -3.29 -11.41
CA TYR A 329 -23.56 -3.22 -9.97
C TYR A 329 -25.01 -3.49 -9.55
N LYS A 330 -26.01 -3.15 -10.37
CA LYS A 330 -27.43 -3.39 -10.04
C LYS A 330 -27.81 -4.86 -10.12
N ASP A 331 -27.24 -5.57 -11.09
CA ASP A 331 -27.56 -6.99 -11.33
C ASP A 331 -26.61 -7.93 -10.56
N TYR A 332 -25.63 -7.36 -9.85
CA TYR A 332 -24.68 -8.13 -9.05
C TYR A 332 -25.31 -8.54 -7.73
N LYS A 333 -25.16 -9.82 -7.38
CA LYS A 333 -25.79 -10.39 -6.18
C LYS A 333 -25.11 -9.85 -4.93
N ALA A 334 -25.92 -9.55 -3.92
CA ALA A 334 -25.40 -9.23 -2.59
C ALA A 334 -24.75 -10.48 -1.95
N GLY A 335 -23.71 -10.25 -1.15
CA GLY A 335 -23.10 -11.25 -0.30
C GLY A 335 -23.95 -11.58 0.93
N SER A 336 -23.44 -12.48 1.77
CA SER A 336 -24.07 -12.90 3.02
C SER A 336 -24.23 -11.78 4.06
N ASP A 337 -23.48 -10.69 3.90
CA ASP A 337 -23.56 -9.47 4.71
C ASP A 337 -24.63 -8.47 4.19
N GLY A 338 -25.35 -8.83 3.12
CA GLY A 338 -26.34 -7.97 2.47
C GLY A 338 -25.75 -6.81 1.66
N LYS A 339 -24.42 -6.77 1.48
CA LYS A 339 -23.73 -5.76 0.66
C LYS A 339 -23.45 -6.27 -0.74
N VAL A 340 -23.38 -5.36 -1.70
CA VAL A 340 -23.11 -5.66 -3.11
C VAL A 340 -21.65 -5.33 -3.42
N ASP A 341 -20.83 -6.37 -3.43
CA ASP A 341 -19.40 -6.30 -3.74
C ASP A 341 -19.16 -6.57 -5.23
N TRP A 342 -19.56 -5.65 -6.09
CA TRP A 342 -19.59 -5.90 -7.52
C TRP A 342 -18.23 -5.71 -8.20
N PHE A 343 -17.39 -4.81 -7.70
CA PHE A 343 -16.10 -4.50 -8.30
C PHE A 343 -14.92 -5.09 -7.51
N HIS A 344 -14.96 -4.98 -6.17
CA HIS A 344 -13.90 -5.44 -5.27
C HIS A 344 -12.53 -4.87 -5.69
N GLN A 345 -12.38 -3.54 -5.59
CA GLN A 345 -11.16 -2.87 -6.03
C GLN A 345 -9.99 -3.23 -5.10
N ASN A 346 -9.00 -3.94 -5.62
CA ASN A 346 -7.90 -4.44 -4.80
C ASN A 346 -6.51 -3.90 -5.17
N ALA A 347 -6.45 -3.03 -6.18
CA ALA A 347 -5.24 -2.31 -6.51
C ALA A 347 -5.53 -0.90 -7.01
N VAL A 348 -4.63 0.02 -6.71
CA VAL A 348 -4.52 1.32 -7.39
C VAL A 348 -3.04 1.67 -7.58
N ASP A 349 -2.69 2.13 -8.77
CA ASP A 349 -1.36 2.68 -9.09
C ASP A 349 -1.52 4.02 -9.81
N TYR A 350 -0.59 4.95 -9.59
CA TYR A 350 -0.65 6.31 -10.13
C TYR A 350 0.58 6.61 -11.01
N ASP A 351 0.33 6.87 -12.30
CA ASP A 351 1.38 7.30 -13.23
C ASP A 351 1.48 8.83 -13.24
N LYS A 352 2.54 9.35 -12.61
CA LYS A 352 2.82 10.80 -12.57
C LYS A 352 3.21 11.40 -13.92
N THR A 353 3.59 10.58 -14.91
CA THR A 353 4.06 11.06 -16.23
C THR A 353 2.92 11.57 -17.11
N ASP A 354 1.72 11.00 -16.95
CA ASP A 354 0.52 11.38 -17.71
C ASP A 354 -0.71 11.65 -16.82
N ASN A 355 -0.56 11.63 -15.49
CA ASN A 355 -1.61 11.89 -14.51
C ASN A 355 -2.80 10.94 -14.69
N THR A 356 -2.49 9.64 -14.66
CA THR A 356 -3.47 8.56 -14.79
C THR A 356 -3.40 7.60 -13.61
N ILE A 357 -4.45 6.80 -13.44
CA ILE A 357 -4.46 5.69 -12.48
C ILE A 357 -4.79 4.38 -13.17
N MET A 358 -4.15 3.30 -12.73
CA MET A 358 -4.54 1.94 -13.05
C MET A 358 -5.22 1.31 -11.84
N ILE A 359 -6.28 0.53 -12.07
CA ILE A 359 -7.01 -0.15 -11.01
C ILE A 359 -7.34 -1.59 -11.41
N SER A 360 -7.42 -2.46 -10.41
CA SER A 360 -7.84 -3.86 -10.55
C SER A 360 -9.15 -4.08 -9.80
N GLY A 361 -10.12 -4.71 -10.47
CA GLY A 361 -11.39 -5.15 -9.89
C GLY A 361 -11.49 -6.67 -9.92
N ARG A 362 -11.39 -7.29 -8.75
CA ARG A 362 -11.42 -8.75 -8.59
C ARG A 362 -12.73 -9.34 -9.09
N ASN A 363 -13.85 -8.73 -8.71
CA ASN A 363 -15.18 -9.32 -8.92
C ASN A 363 -15.74 -9.08 -10.34
N GLN A 364 -14.97 -8.42 -11.20
CA GLN A 364 -15.25 -8.28 -12.62
C GLN A 364 -14.20 -8.95 -13.52
N ASP A 365 -13.17 -9.58 -12.94
CA ASP A 365 -11.99 -10.08 -13.66
C ASP A 365 -11.47 -9.04 -14.66
N MET A 366 -11.21 -7.85 -14.14
CA MET A 366 -11.01 -6.66 -14.96
C MET A 366 -9.92 -5.75 -14.40
N ILE A 367 -9.06 -5.28 -15.30
CA ILE A 367 -8.12 -4.18 -15.04
C ILE A 367 -8.46 -3.01 -15.97
N MET A 368 -8.21 -1.77 -15.52
CA MET A 368 -8.51 -0.59 -16.32
C MET A 368 -7.63 0.60 -15.96
N LYS A 369 -7.46 1.51 -16.92
CA LYS A 369 -6.76 2.79 -16.75
C LYS A 369 -7.70 3.97 -16.92
N LEU A 370 -7.56 4.95 -16.04
CA LEU A 370 -8.35 6.18 -16.00
C LEU A 370 -7.44 7.40 -16.08
N ASP A 371 -7.88 8.44 -16.79
CA ASP A 371 -7.36 9.79 -16.59
C ASP A 371 -7.75 10.26 -15.17
N TYR A 372 -6.76 10.58 -14.34
CA TYR A 372 -6.99 10.88 -12.93
C TYR A 372 -7.80 12.16 -12.75
N LYS A 373 -7.61 13.16 -13.61
CA LYS A 373 -8.29 14.46 -13.50
C LYS A 373 -9.77 14.35 -13.83
N THR A 374 -10.09 13.72 -14.96
CA THR A 374 -11.42 13.69 -15.59
C THR A 374 -12.21 12.42 -15.31
N ASN A 375 -11.59 11.40 -14.72
CA ASN A 375 -12.14 10.06 -14.49
C ASN A 375 -12.55 9.34 -15.79
N LYS A 376 -12.04 9.79 -16.95
CA LYS A 376 -12.33 9.18 -18.25
C LYS A 376 -11.53 7.89 -18.41
N ILE A 377 -12.19 6.86 -18.95
CA ILE A 377 -11.55 5.58 -19.26
C ILE A 377 -10.60 5.74 -20.44
N ILE A 378 -9.37 5.31 -20.24
CA ILE A 378 -8.33 5.22 -21.27
C ILE A 378 -8.42 3.84 -21.93
N TRP A 379 -8.34 2.77 -21.14
CA TRP A 379 -8.52 1.40 -21.60
C TRP A 379 -9.10 0.50 -20.51
N ILE A 380 -9.63 -0.66 -20.92
CA ILE A 380 -10.17 -1.73 -20.08
C ILE A 380 -9.69 -3.07 -20.66
N TYR A 381 -9.24 -3.98 -19.81
CA TYR A 381 -9.04 -5.38 -20.16
C TYR A 381 -9.89 -6.29 -19.27
N SER A 382 -10.71 -7.13 -19.89
CA SER A 382 -11.61 -8.09 -19.25
C SER A 382 -11.97 -9.18 -20.25
N GLY A 383 -12.27 -10.40 -19.78
CA GLY A 383 -12.82 -11.45 -20.65
C GLY A 383 -14.28 -11.23 -21.06
N LYS A 384 -14.93 -10.15 -20.60
CA LYS A 384 -16.30 -9.81 -20.96
C LYS A 384 -16.40 -9.48 -22.46
N SER A 385 -17.24 -10.23 -23.19
CA SER A 385 -17.45 -10.06 -24.63
C SER A 385 -17.76 -8.61 -25.02
N GLN A 386 -17.03 -8.07 -26.00
CA GLN A 386 -17.19 -6.70 -26.52
C GLN A 386 -18.63 -6.35 -26.91
N LYS A 387 -19.40 -7.30 -27.45
CA LYS A 387 -20.79 -7.08 -27.86
C LYS A 387 -21.71 -6.78 -26.67
N SER A 388 -21.39 -7.29 -25.48
CA SER A 388 -22.15 -7.07 -24.25
C SER A 388 -21.90 -5.70 -23.60
N TRP A 389 -20.83 -5.00 -23.99
CA TRP A 389 -20.56 -3.65 -23.52
C TRP A 389 -21.43 -2.61 -24.24
N PRO A 390 -21.92 -1.58 -23.53
CA PRO A 390 -22.54 -0.43 -24.19
C PRO A 390 -21.57 0.22 -25.19
N LYS A 391 -22.10 0.74 -26.31
CA LYS A 391 -21.31 1.24 -27.45
C LYS A 391 -20.18 2.21 -27.04
N LYS A 392 -20.44 3.09 -26.06
CA LYS A 392 -19.48 4.09 -25.56
C LYS A 392 -18.20 3.51 -24.92
N TYR A 393 -18.22 2.24 -24.50
CA TYR A 393 -17.05 1.58 -23.88
C TYR A 393 -16.25 0.73 -24.87
N ARG A 394 -16.84 0.32 -26.00
CA ARG A 394 -16.25 -0.69 -26.88
C ARG A 394 -14.90 -0.28 -27.47
N SER A 395 -14.71 1.01 -27.75
CA SER A 395 -13.43 1.54 -28.25
C SER A 395 -12.34 1.65 -27.18
N LYS A 396 -12.66 1.32 -25.92
CA LYS A 396 -11.74 1.33 -24.79
C LYS A 396 -11.31 -0.09 -24.40
N LEU A 397 -11.86 -1.12 -25.03
CA LEU A 397 -11.51 -2.50 -24.71
C LEU A 397 -10.19 -2.89 -25.40
N LEU A 398 -9.28 -3.47 -24.64
CA LEU A 398 -8.04 -4.06 -25.15
C LEU A 398 -8.34 -5.43 -25.76
N THR A 399 -7.73 -5.69 -26.91
CA THR A 399 -7.82 -6.98 -27.60
C THR A 399 -6.58 -7.82 -27.29
N PRO A 400 -6.71 -9.00 -26.68
CA PRO A 400 -5.56 -9.86 -26.42
C PRO A 400 -4.98 -10.41 -27.72
N THR A 401 -3.66 -10.39 -27.83
CA THR A 401 -2.91 -11.09 -28.89
C THR A 401 -2.95 -12.60 -28.71
N LYS A 402 -2.49 -13.36 -29.71
CA LYS A 402 -2.43 -14.83 -29.65
C LYS A 402 -1.51 -15.27 -28.51
N GLY A 403 -2.02 -16.07 -27.59
CA GLY A 403 -1.27 -16.61 -26.45
C GLY A 403 -1.49 -15.86 -25.14
N THR A 404 -2.05 -14.66 -25.20
CA THR A 404 -2.38 -13.82 -24.03
C THR A 404 -3.59 -14.39 -23.29
N THR A 405 -3.44 -14.64 -21.98
CA THR A 405 -4.55 -15.14 -21.15
C THR A 405 -5.32 -14.01 -20.49
N ILE A 406 -6.64 -14.19 -20.37
CA ILE A 406 -7.49 -13.40 -19.47
C ILE A 406 -7.18 -13.80 -18.03
N THR A 407 -6.95 -12.81 -17.16
CA THR A 407 -6.75 -13.00 -15.71
C THR A 407 -8.06 -13.28 -15.01
N GLY A 408 -8.01 -13.87 -13.82
CA GLY A 408 -9.21 -14.10 -13.00
C GLY A 408 -8.94 -13.88 -11.52
N GLY A 409 -9.78 -13.09 -10.86
CA GLY A 409 -9.68 -12.76 -9.45
C GLY A 409 -8.36 -12.07 -9.09
N GLN A 410 -7.76 -11.33 -10.03
CA GLN A 410 -6.39 -10.82 -9.96
C GLN A 410 -6.19 -9.70 -8.92
N HIS A 411 -4.95 -9.52 -8.46
CA HIS A 411 -4.53 -8.57 -7.42
C HIS A 411 -3.25 -7.82 -7.83
N GLY A 412 -2.96 -6.71 -7.13
CA GLY A 412 -1.64 -6.08 -7.15
C GLY A 412 -1.20 -5.52 -8.50
N LEU A 413 -2.11 -4.93 -9.27
CA LEU A 413 -1.80 -4.30 -10.54
C LEU A 413 -0.98 -3.01 -10.34
N TYR A 414 0.15 -2.90 -11.03
CA TYR A 414 0.89 -1.65 -11.14
C TYR A 414 1.67 -1.54 -12.47
N GLN A 415 2.09 -0.32 -12.80
CA GLN A 415 2.89 -0.02 -13.99
C GLN A 415 4.38 -0.31 -13.74
N LEU A 416 4.99 -1.16 -14.55
CA LEU A 416 6.44 -1.42 -14.52
C LEU A 416 7.22 -0.35 -15.26
N SER A 417 6.80 -0.02 -16.47
CA SER A 417 7.48 0.92 -17.34
C SER A 417 6.57 1.40 -18.45
N LYS A 418 6.95 2.51 -19.08
CA LYS A 418 6.20 3.11 -20.16
C LYS A 418 7.14 3.81 -21.12
N ASP A 419 6.91 3.62 -22.42
CA ASP A 419 7.67 4.22 -23.49
C ASP A 419 6.77 4.61 -24.68
N LYS A 420 7.38 4.93 -25.83
CA LYS A 420 6.66 5.32 -27.05
C LYS A 420 5.84 4.18 -27.70
N ASN A 421 6.16 2.93 -27.37
CA ASN A 421 5.55 1.72 -27.93
C ASN A 421 4.38 1.23 -27.06
N GLY A 422 4.34 1.60 -25.78
CA GLY A 422 3.25 1.22 -24.90
C GLY A 422 3.61 1.31 -23.43
N GLU A 423 2.88 0.55 -22.63
CA GLU A 423 3.10 0.42 -21.19
C GLU A 423 3.21 -1.05 -20.80
N ASN A 424 4.15 -1.35 -19.91
CA ASN A 424 4.33 -2.66 -19.32
C ASN A 424 3.74 -2.64 -17.91
N ILE A 425 2.94 -3.65 -17.59
CA ILE A 425 2.26 -3.80 -16.30
C ILE A 425 2.59 -5.16 -15.70
N LEU A 426 2.62 -5.24 -14.37
CA LEU A 426 2.72 -6.48 -13.62
C LEU A 426 1.52 -6.62 -12.69
N LEU A 427 1.05 -7.83 -12.52
CA LEU A 427 0.01 -8.16 -11.55
C LEU A 427 0.16 -9.62 -11.09
N TYR A 428 -0.60 -9.95 -10.04
CA TYR A 428 -0.80 -11.32 -9.58
C TYR A 428 -2.14 -11.87 -10.06
N ASP A 429 -2.11 -12.90 -10.89
CA ASP A 429 -3.29 -13.60 -11.41
C ASP A 429 -3.59 -14.82 -10.54
N ASN A 430 -4.61 -14.71 -9.70
CA ASN A 430 -5.14 -15.83 -8.92
C ASN A 430 -5.72 -16.93 -9.82
N ASN A 431 -6.05 -16.60 -11.08
CA ASN A 431 -6.66 -17.48 -12.06
C ASN A 431 -7.89 -18.18 -11.48
N VAL A 432 -8.82 -17.38 -10.97
CA VAL A 432 -10.17 -17.77 -10.54
C VAL A 432 -11.17 -17.02 -11.39
N ASP A 433 -11.98 -17.73 -12.17
CA ASP A 433 -13.12 -17.12 -12.88
C ASP A 433 -14.19 -16.66 -11.88
N VAL A 434 -14.21 -15.36 -11.56
CA VAL A 434 -15.21 -14.77 -10.65
C VAL A 434 -16.45 -14.34 -11.44
N THR A 435 -16.27 -13.71 -12.59
CA THR A 435 -17.36 -13.24 -13.48
C THR A 435 -17.00 -13.31 -14.96
N ASN A 436 -15.78 -12.92 -15.33
CA ASN A 436 -15.33 -12.83 -16.73
C ASN A 436 -13.93 -13.44 -16.95
N GLY A 437 -13.46 -14.29 -16.05
CA GLY A 437 -12.15 -14.93 -16.12
C GLY A 437 -12.14 -16.18 -17.02
N ASN A 438 -10.99 -16.87 -17.04
CA ASN A 438 -10.84 -18.06 -17.86
C ASN A 438 -11.35 -19.33 -17.17
N LYS A 439 -12.59 -19.72 -17.48
CA LYS A 439 -13.24 -20.97 -16.98
C LYS A 439 -12.41 -22.23 -17.14
N LYS A 440 -11.62 -22.36 -18.21
CA LYS A 440 -10.88 -23.60 -18.51
C LYS A 440 -9.67 -23.80 -17.61
N THR A 441 -9.06 -22.70 -17.15
CA THR A 441 -7.86 -22.72 -16.31
C THR A 441 -8.13 -22.39 -14.85
N SER A 442 -9.33 -21.88 -14.55
CA SER A 442 -9.77 -21.49 -13.21
C SER A 442 -9.39 -22.54 -12.14
N GLY A 443 -8.69 -22.11 -11.10
CA GLY A 443 -8.34 -22.94 -9.93
C GLY A 443 -7.17 -23.92 -10.13
N LYS A 444 -6.47 -23.88 -11.28
CA LYS A 444 -5.38 -24.84 -11.56
C LYS A 444 -4.01 -24.41 -11.04
N TYR A 445 -3.77 -23.10 -11.01
CA TYR A 445 -2.51 -22.47 -10.63
C TYR A 445 -2.78 -20.98 -10.35
N SER A 446 -1.84 -20.30 -9.70
CA SER A 446 -1.77 -18.84 -9.61
C SER A 446 -0.42 -18.39 -10.16
N GLN A 447 -0.31 -17.16 -10.65
CA GLN A 447 0.92 -16.69 -11.31
C GLN A 447 1.14 -15.18 -11.15
N ALA A 448 2.41 -14.77 -11.12
CA ALA A 448 2.78 -13.41 -11.51
C ALA A 448 2.74 -13.33 -13.04
N VAL A 449 2.16 -12.28 -13.61
CA VAL A 449 2.06 -12.12 -15.06
C VAL A 449 2.30 -10.68 -15.48
N GLN A 450 3.16 -10.52 -16.49
CA GLN A 450 3.49 -9.26 -17.11
C GLN A 450 2.77 -9.13 -18.45
N TYR A 451 2.21 -7.95 -18.71
CA TYR A 451 1.64 -7.61 -20.00
C TYR A 451 2.29 -6.36 -20.59
N HIS A 452 2.38 -6.32 -21.91
CA HIS A 452 2.62 -5.11 -22.69
C HIS A 452 1.32 -4.63 -23.34
N ILE A 453 1.00 -3.34 -23.20
CA ILE A 453 -0.20 -2.71 -23.77
C ILE A 453 0.20 -1.69 -24.83
N ASP A 454 -0.24 -1.90 -26.07
CA ASP A 454 -0.16 -0.92 -27.16
C ASP A 454 -1.44 -0.08 -27.13
N THR A 455 -1.35 1.12 -26.55
CA THR A 455 -2.49 2.04 -26.39
C THR A 455 -2.98 2.66 -27.69
N LYS A 456 -2.20 2.58 -28.77
CA LYS A 456 -2.60 3.07 -30.10
C LYS A 456 -3.41 2.00 -30.84
N LYS A 457 -2.95 0.75 -30.78
CA LYS A 457 -3.66 -0.40 -31.40
C LYS A 457 -4.76 -0.97 -30.51
N MET A 458 -4.79 -0.58 -29.24
CA MET A 458 -5.70 -1.13 -28.23
C MET A 458 -5.53 -2.66 -28.10
N THR A 459 -4.29 -3.12 -28.04
CA THR A 459 -3.94 -4.54 -27.88
C THR A 459 -3.16 -4.78 -26.59
N ILE A 460 -3.25 -5.99 -26.07
CA ILE A 460 -2.51 -6.44 -24.89
C ILE A 460 -1.83 -7.78 -25.18
N ASP A 461 -0.55 -7.88 -24.83
CA ASP A 461 0.32 -9.03 -25.07
C ASP A 461 0.93 -9.51 -23.76
N GLN A 462 0.84 -10.81 -23.47
CA GLN A 462 1.49 -11.39 -22.30
C GLN A 462 2.96 -11.66 -22.60
N THR A 463 3.85 -10.92 -21.94
CA THR A 463 5.30 -10.96 -22.25
C THR A 463 6.11 -11.83 -21.29
N TRP A 464 5.58 -12.11 -20.10
CA TRP A 464 6.24 -12.96 -19.10
C TRP A 464 5.22 -13.49 -18.09
N ALA A 465 5.47 -14.67 -17.52
CA ALA A 465 4.71 -15.19 -16.39
C ALA A 465 5.52 -16.21 -15.58
N TYR A 466 5.22 -16.31 -14.28
CA TYR A 466 5.79 -17.29 -13.37
C TYR A 466 4.74 -17.85 -12.41
N GLY A 467 4.73 -19.17 -12.19
CA GLY A 467 3.87 -19.82 -11.18
C GLY A 467 2.99 -20.94 -11.74
N LYS A 468 2.71 -20.95 -13.06
CA LYS A 468 1.88 -21.98 -13.70
C LYS A 468 2.38 -23.41 -13.46
N SER A 469 3.70 -23.63 -13.48
CA SER A 469 4.33 -24.93 -13.23
C SER A 469 4.26 -25.39 -11.77
N LEU A 470 4.04 -24.46 -10.83
CA LEU A 470 3.85 -24.81 -9.41
C LEU A 470 2.46 -25.43 -9.15
N GLY A 471 1.52 -25.24 -10.08
CA GLY A 471 0.21 -25.87 -10.06
C GLY A 471 -0.57 -25.60 -8.77
N LYS A 472 -1.30 -26.62 -8.30
CA LYS A 472 -2.12 -26.54 -7.07
C LYS A 472 -1.29 -26.38 -5.79
N THR A 473 -0.01 -26.73 -5.80
CA THR A 473 0.85 -26.65 -4.60
C THR A 473 0.99 -25.22 -4.09
N ASN A 474 1.06 -24.25 -4.99
CA ASN A 474 1.13 -22.82 -4.67
C ASN A 474 -0.14 -22.05 -5.05
N PHE A 475 -1.23 -22.72 -5.43
CA PHE A 475 -2.46 -22.03 -5.78
C PHE A 475 -3.05 -21.23 -4.61
N THR A 476 -3.43 -19.98 -4.87
CA THR A 476 -4.19 -19.12 -3.97
C THR A 476 -5.40 -18.55 -4.71
N ASN A 477 -6.61 -18.80 -4.19
CA ASN A 477 -7.85 -18.34 -4.81
C ASN A 477 -8.19 -16.86 -4.50
N ILE A 478 -7.51 -16.29 -3.52
CA ILE A 478 -7.52 -14.89 -3.09
C ILE A 478 -6.12 -14.54 -2.60
N ILE A 479 -5.82 -13.25 -2.51
CA ILE A 479 -4.56 -12.73 -1.95
C ILE A 479 -3.33 -13.17 -2.75
N GLY A 480 -2.44 -12.21 -2.97
CA GLY A 480 -1.18 -12.42 -3.65
C GLY A 480 -0.68 -11.13 -4.26
N TYR A 481 0.62 -11.11 -4.50
CA TYR A 481 1.31 -9.94 -5.03
C TYR A 481 2.53 -10.39 -5.85
N ALA A 482 2.95 -9.53 -6.76
CA ALA A 482 4.20 -9.69 -7.47
C ALA A 482 4.90 -8.34 -7.52
N GLU A 483 6.18 -8.31 -7.22
CA GLU A 483 7.01 -7.12 -7.24
C GLU A 483 8.26 -7.39 -8.10
N ARG A 484 8.53 -6.49 -9.04
CA ARG A 484 9.75 -6.50 -9.84
C ARG A 484 10.84 -5.77 -9.05
N GLU A 485 11.89 -6.50 -8.74
CA GLU A 485 13.06 -6.05 -7.99
C GLU A 485 14.02 -5.24 -8.86
N SER A 486 14.89 -4.47 -8.20
CA SER A 486 15.83 -3.56 -8.88
C SER A 486 16.92 -4.27 -9.67
N ASN A 487 17.22 -5.53 -9.33
CA ASN A 487 18.14 -6.39 -10.08
C ASN A 487 17.45 -7.17 -11.23
N GLY A 488 16.14 -6.94 -11.45
CA GLY A 488 15.35 -7.62 -12.47
C GLY A 488 14.65 -8.90 -12.00
N ASN A 489 14.92 -9.40 -10.80
CA ASN A 489 14.21 -10.52 -10.20
C ASN A 489 12.75 -10.17 -9.94
N THR A 490 11.89 -11.17 -9.71
CA THR A 490 10.51 -10.94 -9.28
C THR A 490 10.24 -11.65 -7.96
N LEU A 491 9.85 -10.89 -6.93
CA LEU A 491 9.31 -11.41 -5.69
C LEU A 491 7.82 -11.68 -5.85
N VAL A 492 7.36 -12.87 -5.49
CA VAL A 492 5.98 -13.32 -5.67
C VAL A 492 5.44 -13.84 -4.35
N ASP A 493 4.36 -13.23 -3.88
CA ASP A 493 3.62 -13.64 -2.69
C ASP A 493 2.41 -14.52 -3.06
N PHE A 494 2.42 -15.75 -2.59
CA PHE A 494 1.30 -16.68 -2.60
C PHE A 494 0.65 -16.69 -1.20
N GLY A 495 -0.10 -15.63 -0.89
CA GLY A 495 -0.49 -15.28 0.47
C GLY A 495 -1.55 -16.16 1.14
N TYR A 496 -2.43 -16.83 0.38
CA TYR A 496 -3.52 -17.67 0.89
C TYR A 496 -3.38 -19.15 0.53
N LYS A 497 -2.18 -19.70 0.68
CA LYS A 497 -1.91 -21.11 0.36
C LYS A 497 -2.56 -22.03 1.39
N LYS A 498 -2.99 -23.23 0.96
CA LYS A 498 -3.66 -24.25 1.81
C LYS A 498 -4.81 -23.67 2.66
N ASN A 499 -5.71 -22.91 2.02
CA ASN A 499 -6.84 -22.24 2.68
C ASN A 499 -6.42 -21.26 3.80
N GLY A 500 -5.26 -20.62 3.62
CA GLY A 500 -4.74 -19.61 4.54
C GLY A 500 -3.93 -20.15 5.72
N SER A 501 -3.68 -21.46 5.82
CA SER A 501 -2.76 -21.95 6.86
C SER A 501 -1.30 -21.60 6.57
N GLU A 502 -0.97 -21.33 5.31
CA GLU A 502 0.38 -20.95 4.87
C GLU A 502 0.32 -19.73 3.94
N SER A 503 1.40 -18.94 3.97
CA SER A 503 1.77 -18.01 2.90
C SER A 503 3.14 -18.44 2.35
N ASN A 504 3.38 -18.26 1.05
CA ASN A 504 4.66 -18.64 0.44
C ASN A 504 5.21 -17.51 -0.42
N ILE A 505 6.42 -17.05 -0.09
CA ILE A 505 7.07 -15.93 -0.78
C ILE A 505 8.26 -16.50 -1.54
N ILE A 506 8.29 -16.27 -2.85
CA ILE A 506 9.32 -16.77 -3.77
C ILE A 506 9.94 -15.59 -4.51
N GLU A 507 11.27 -15.51 -4.53
CA GLU A 507 11.99 -14.63 -5.46
C GLU A 507 12.56 -15.48 -6.60
N VAL A 508 12.32 -15.05 -7.84
CA VAL A 508 12.88 -15.68 -9.04
C VAL A 508 13.75 -14.73 -9.85
N ASP A 509 14.82 -15.26 -10.43
CA ASP A 509 15.61 -14.53 -11.42
C ASP A 509 14.89 -14.39 -12.77
N SER A 510 15.52 -13.71 -13.73
CA SER A 510 14.95 -13.48 -15.06
C SER A 510 14.62 -14.76 -15.84
N ASP A 511 15.31 -15.86 -15.53
CA ASP A 511 15.11 -17.17 -16.16
C ASP A 511 14.05 -18.01 -15.42
N GLY A 512 13.53 -17.51 -14.30
CA GLY A 512 12.51 -18.18 -13.49
C GLY A 512 13.08 -19.15 -12.46
N ASN A 513 14.39 -19.12 -12.18
CA ASN A 513 14.98 -19.95 -11.13
C ASN A 513 14.69 -19.34 -9.76
N GLN A 514 14.28 -20.17 -8.79
CA GLN A 514 14.08 -19.70 -7.42
C GLN A 514 15.42 -19.38 -6.76
N VAL A 515 15.58 -18.11 -6.37
CA VAL A 515 16.73 -17.64 -5.58
C VAL A 515 16.35 -17.46 -4.11
N PHE A 516 15.08 -17.28 -3.81
CA PHE A 516 14.52 -17.28 -2.45
C PHE A 516 13.20 -18.05 -2.41
N ASN A 517 12.96 -18.80 -1.35
CA ASN A 517 11.68 -19.43 -1.09
C ASN A 517 11.49 -19.59 0.42
N VAL A 518 10.47 -18.92 0.95
CA VAL A 518 10.10 -18.96 2.35
C VAL A 518 8.62 -19.26 2.50
N THR A 519 8.31 -20.22 3.38
CA THR A 519 6.95 -20.50 3.81
C THR A 519 6.74 -19.91 5.20
N VAL A 520 5.62 -19.20 5.39
CA VAL A 520 5.15 -18.73 6.70
C VAL A 520 3.92 -19.55 7.07
N GLU A 521 4.01 -20.38 8.11
CA GLU A 521 2.83 -21.03 8.70
C GLU A 521 2.13 -20.03 9.62
N ASN A 522 0.88 -19.70 9.32
CA ASN A 522 0.19 -18.58 9.94
C ASN A 522 -0.24 -18.91 11.39
N ALA A 523 0.14 -18.05 12.34
CA ALA A 523 -0.10 -18.23 13.78
C ALA A 523 -1.57 -18.10 14.23
N SER A 524 -2.44 -17.61 13.36
CA SER A 524 -3.82 -17.24 13.64
C SER A 524 -4.64 -17.35 12.37
N SER A 525 -5.94 -17.65 12.51
CA SER A 525 -6.88 -17.39 11.42
C SER A 525 -6.76 -15.92 11.00
N LYS A 526 -6.80 -15.68 9.69
CA LYS A 526 -6.69 -14.34 9.09
C LYS A 526 -5.41 -13.55 9.34
N ALA A 527 -4.35 -14.12 9.88
CA ALA A 527 -3.05 -13.45 9.95
C ALA A 527 -2.15 -13.83 8.77
N TYR A 528 -2.74 -13.90 7.57
CA TYR A 528 -2.06 -14.25 6.33
C TYR A 528 -1.14 -13.11 5.91
N VAL A 529 -0.05 -13.43 5.21
CA VAL A 529 0.67 -12.43 4.42
C VAL A 529 -0.26 -12.00 3.27
N TYR A 530 -0.69 -10.74 3.30
CA TYR A 530 -1.56 -10.15 2.28
C TYR A 530 -0.77 -9.72 1.05
N ARG A 531 0.38 -9.09 1.30
CA ARG A 531 1.41 -8.74 0.32
C ARG A 531 2.78 -8.89 0.98
N ALA A 532 3.77 -9.30 0.20
CA ALA A 532 5.16 -9.25 0.59
C ALA A 532 5.92 -8.26 -0.28
N TYR A 533 6.84 -7.50 0.33
CA TYR A 533 7.62 -6.48 -0.35
C TYR A 533 9.10 -6.61 -0.01
N ARG A 534 9.99 -6.36 -0.96
CA ARG A 534 11.42 -6.21 -0.68
C ARG A 534 11.74 -4.74 -0.46
N LEU A 535 11.72 -4.32 0.80
CA LEU A 535 11.82 -2.90 1.17
C LEU A 535 13.21 -2.51 1.62
N GLU A 536 13.70 -1.41 1.07
CA GLU A 536 14.81 -0.65 1.63
C GLU A 536 14.31 0.12 2.86
N PHE A 537 14.78 -0.22 4.06
CA PHE A 537 14.29 0.44 5.28
C PHE A 537 14.82 1.87 5.45
N TYR A 538 15.92 2.23 4.80
CA TYR A 538 16.50 3.58 4.81
C TYR A 538 16.73 4.07 3.39
N PRO A 539 15.67 4.41 2.64
CA PRO A 539 15.82 4.93 1.30
C PRO A 539 16.55 6.27 1.32
N GLN A 540 17.11 6.69 0.17
CA GLN A 540 17.90 7.93 0.07
C GLN A 540 17.17 9.21 0.55
N GLY A 541 15.84 9.22 0.51
CA GLY A 541 14.97 10.29 1.00
C GLY A 541 14.89 10.38 2.53
N TYR A 542 15.16 9.29 3.24
CA TYR A 542 14.93 9.17 4.68
C TYR A 542 15.83 10.07 5.51
N VAL A 543 15.20 10.84 6.40
CA VAL A 543 15.89 11.71 7.36
C VAL A 543 15.17 11.66 8.69
N PHE A 544 15.79 11.00 9.66
CA PHE A 544 15.33 11.11 11.05
C PHE A 544 15.84 12.41 11.69
N ASN A 545 14.93 13.21 12.22
CA ASN A 545 15.28 14.37 13.03
C ASN A 545 14.20 14.65 14.08
N VAL A 546 14.54 14.45 15.35
CA VAL A 546 13.59 14.66 16.45
C VAL A 546 13.24 16.13 16.71
N ASN A 547 14.02 17.06 16.15
CA ASN A 547 13.77 18.49 16.22
C ASN A 547 12.89 19.02 15.07
N LYS A 548 12.47 18.15 14.16
CA LYS A 548 11.54 18.46 13.07
C LYS A 548 10.22 17.73 13.24
#